data_AF-A0A2G5PA05-F1
#
_entry.id   AF-A0A2G5PA05-F1
#
_cell.length_a   1.000
_cell.length_b   1.000
_cell.length_c   1.000
_cell.angle_alpha   90.00
_cell.angle_beta   90.00
_cell.angle_gamma   90.00
#
_symmetry.space_group_name_H-M   'P 1'
#
loop_
_entity.id
_entity.type
_entity.pdbx_description
1 polymer ?
#
loop_
_entity_poly.entity_id
_entity_poly.type
_entity_poly.pdbx_seq_one_letter_code
_entity_poly.pdbx_strand_id
1 'polypeptide(L)'
;MYDPIDPVDLTRVDSAGLVTLIAEATRAENSAAGTRMAAVAELLTRHQADDDPRWVIDAHAATTADVGAAMGISPRRAATVVNTAEALRDRLPRIAERLRAGDISERVAKVMCFRTHLVNESAAAAVDNALAPRLPTAPERCRTAR
;
A
#
# COMPACT_ATOMS: atom_id res chain seq x y z
N MET A 1 -21.03 -2.82 -0.25
CA MET A 1 -21.51 -2.79 1.14
C MET A 1 -20.44 -2.08 1.96
N TYR A 2 -20.50 -0.74 1.95
CA TYR A 2 -19.70 0.13 2.80
C TYR A 2 -20.59 0.36 4.02
N ASP A 3 -20.26 -0.28 5.15
CA ASP A 3 -20.96 -0.07 6.40
C ASP A 3 -20.53 1.29 6.94
N PRO A 4 -21.42 2.29 7.03
CA PRO A 4 -21.07 3.58 7.58
C PRO A 4 -20.83 3.36 9.06
N ILE A 5 -19.56 3.36 9.46
CA ILE A 5 -19.12 3.34 10.86
C ILE A 5 -20.02 4.30 11.64
N ASP A 6 -20.82 3.77 12.56
CA ASP A 6 -21.55 4.58 13.53
C ASP A 6 -20.57 5.59 14.13
N PRO A 7 -20.83 6.91 14.06
CA PRO A 7 -19.86 7.89 14.51
C PRO A 7 -19.61 7.69 16.00
N VAL A 8 -18.40 7.23 16.34
CA VAL A 8 -17.94 7.08 17.72
C VAL A 8 -18.03 8.44 18.40
N ASP A 9 -18.78 8.55 19.49
CA ASP A 9 -18.76 9.75 20.33
C ASP A 9 -17.42 9.85 21.07
N LEU A 10 -16.46 10.51 20.42
CA LEU A 10 -15.10 10.67 20.92
C LEU A 10 -15.03 11.50 22.22
N THR A 11 -16.09 12.25 22.57
CA THR A 11 -16.10 13.10 23.78
C THR A 11 -16.14 12.28 25.08
N ARG A 12 -16.52 11.00 24.99
CA ARG A 12 -16.65 10.07 26.12
C ARG A 12 -15.47 9.11 26.26
N VAL A 13 -14.50 9.17 25.35
CA VAL A 13 -13.33 8.30 25.33
C VAL A 13 -12.19 8.98 26.08
N ASP A 14 -11.52 8.24 26.98
CA ASP A 14 -10.35 8.77 27.66
C ASP A 14 -9.13 8.85 26.72
N SER A 15 -8.07 9.54 27.15
CA SER A 15 -6.89 9.73 26.29
C SER A 15 -6.25 8.42 25.84
N ALA A 16 -6.29 7.37 26.67
CA ALA A 16 -5.73 6.06 26.32
C ALA A 16 -6.57 5.37 25.24
N GLY A 17 -7.90 5.41 25.36
CA GLY A 17 -8.83 4.92 24.34
C GLY A 17 -8.68 5.67 23.01
N LEU A 18 -8.48 6.99 23.04
CA LEU A 18 -8.22 7.78 21.84
C LEU A 18 -6.92 7.36 21.14
N VAL A 19 -5.85 7.08 21.89
CA VAL A 19 -4.59 6.57 21.33
C VAL A 19 -4.78 5.19 20.68
N THR A 20 -5.55 4.31 21.32
CA THR A 20 -5.90 3.01 20.74
C THR A 20 -6.68 3.16 19.44
N LEU A 21 -7.70 4.02 19.42
CA LEU A 21 -8.49 4.29 18.21
C LEU A 21 -7.63 4.86 17.07
N ILE A 22 -6.70 5.77 17.38
CA ILE A 22 -5.74 6.29 16.39
C ILE A 22 -4.89 5.17 15.81
N ALA A 23 -4.37 4.26 16.64
CA ALA A 23 -3.54 3.15 16.20
C ALA A 23 -4.34 2.16 15.32
N GLU A 24 -5.57 1.84 15.70
CA GLU A 24 -6.45 0.95 14.95
C GLU A 24 -6.88 1.55 13.60
N ALA A 25 -7.31 2.82 13.60
CA ALA A 25 -7.65 3.53 12.37
C ALA A 25 -6.46 3.63 11.41
N THR A 26 -5.27 3.95 11.93
CA THR A 26 -4.03 4.01 11.15
C THR A 26 -3.71 2.65 10.53
N ARG A 27 -3.86 1.56 11.29
CA ARG A 27 -3.63 0.20 10.78
C ARG A 27 -4.62 -0.15 9.67
N ALA A 28 -5.89 0.18 9.86
CA ALA A 28 -6.93 -0.06 8.87
C ALA A 28 -6.66 0.72 7.57
N GLU A 29 -6.23 1.99 7.67
CA GLU A 29 -5.82 2.80 6.53
C GLU A 29 -4.65 2.17 5.78
N ASN A 30 -3.61 1.75 6.51
CA ASN A 30 -2.43 1.09 5.93
C ASN A 30 -2.79 -0.21 5.20
N SER A 31 -3.61 -1.07 5.84
CA SER A 31 -4.10 -2.31 5.22
C SER A 31 -4.91 -2.03 3.96
N ALA A 32 -5.80 -1.04 3.99
CA ALA A 32 -6.56 -0.63 2.81
C ALA A 32 -5.65 -0.11 1.69
N ALA A 33 -4.60 0.64 2.02
CA ALA A 33 -3.59 1.06 1.05
C ALA A 33 -2.83 -0.12 0.45
N GLY A 34 -2.49 -1.15 1.25
CA GLY A 34 -1.88 -2.39 0.77
C GLY A 34 -2.77 -3.15 -0.21
N THR A 35 -4.06 -3.28 0.11
CA THR A 35 -5.05 -3.89 -0.80
C THR A 35 -5.16 -3.11 -2.10
N ARG A 36 -5.18 -1.77 -2.04
CA ARG A 36 -5.19 -0.92 -3.24
C ARG A 36 -3.93 -1.13 -4.08
N MET A 37 -2.75 -1.22 -3.48
CA MET A 37 -1.51 -1.49 -4.23
C MET A 37 -1.55 -2.84 -4.94
N ALA A 38 -2.06 -3.89 -4.29
CA ALA A 38 -2.22 -5.19 -4.93
C ALA A 38 -3.19 -5.13 -6.12
N ALA A 39 -4.31 -4.40 -5.98
CA ALA A 39 -5.27 -4.22 -7.07
C ALA A 39 -4.68 -3.44 -8.26
N VAL A 40 -3.88 -2.39 -7.99
CA VAL A 40 -3.19 -1.63 -9.06
C VAL A 40 -2.17 -2.51 -9.78
N ALA A 41 -1.40 -3.32 -9.05
CA ALA A 41 -0.41 -4.21 -9.65
C ALA A 41 -1.06 -5.28 -10.52
N GLU A 42 -2.19 -5.85 -10.08
CA GLU A 42 -2.99 -6.79 -10.88
C GLU A 42 -3.58 -6.12 -12.13
N LEU A 43 -4.09 -4.88 -12.02
CA LEU A 43 -4.58 -4.14 -13.18
C LEU A 43 -3.48 -3.92 -14.21
N LEU A 44 -2.26 -3.57 -13.77
CA LEU A 44 -1.11 -3.46 -14.64
C LEU A 44 -0.79 -4.78 -15.34
N THR A 45 -0.82 -5.91 -14.62
CA THR A 45 -0.61 -7.24 -15.21
C THR A 45 -1.62 -7.55 -16.31
N ARG A 46 -2.89 -7.19 -16.12
CA ARG A 46 -3.94 -7.41 -17.13
C ARG A 46 -3.72 -6.55 -18.36
N HIS A 47 -3.43 -5.26 -18.16
CA HIS A 47 -3.11 -4.36 -19.27
C HIS A 47 -1.86 -4.82 -20.04
N GLN A 48 -0.86 -5.40 -19.35
CA GLN A 48 0.34 -5.99 -20.00
C GLN A 48 0.02 -7.26 -20.78
N ALA A 49 -0.94 -8.08 -20.33
CA ALA A 49 -1.37 -9.29 -21.02
C ALA A 49 -2.24 -9.00 -22.26
N ASP A 50 -3.00 -7.90 -22.20
CA ASP A 50 -3.85 -7.41 -23.29
C ASP A 50 -3.10 -6.51 -24.29
N ASP A 51 -1.76 -6.43 -24.21
CA ASP A 51 -0.93 -5.55 -25.02
C ASP A 51 -1.00 -5.92 -26.51
N ASP A 52 -1.85 -5.18 -27.23
CA ASP A 52 -2.05 -5.29 -28.68
C ASP A 52 -1.13 -4.28 -29.37
N PRO A 53 -0.29 -4.70 -30.33
CA PRO A 53 0.66 -3.81 -31.02
C PRO A 53 -0.02 -2.67 -31.81
N ARG A 54 -1.35 -2.68 -31.96
CA ARG A 54 -2.14 -1.58 -32.56
C ARG A 54 -2.49 -0.47 -31.56
N TRP A 55 -2.27 -0.67 -30.26
CA TRP A 55 -2.56 0.34 -29.25
C TRP A 55 -1.56 1.48 -29.31
N VAL A 56 -2.06 2.70 -29.13
CA VAL A 56 -1.26 3.93 -29.17
C VAL A 56 -0.58 4.22 -27.83
N ILE A 57 -1.09 3.64 -26.75
CA ILE A 57 -0.59 3.80 -25.38
C ILE A 57 -0.12 2.45 -24.84
N ASP A 58 0.97 2.45 -24.09
CA ASP A 58 1.44 1.24 -23.42
C ASP A 58 0.53 0.89 -22.22
N ALA A 59 0.64 -0.36 -21.76
CA ALA A 59 -0.11 -0.88 -20.61
C ALA A 59 0.05 -0.01 -19.35
N HIS A 60 1.22 0.59 -19.15
CA HIS A 60 1.52 1.43 -18.00
C HIS A 60 0.73 2.75 -18.03
N ALA A 61 0.69 3.41 -19.18
CA ALA A 61 -0.06 4.63 -19.41
C ALA A 61 -1.56 4.40 -19.27
N ALA A 62 -2.07 3.28 -19.80
CA ALA A 62 -3.48 2.87 -19.61
C ALA A 62 -3.81 2.69 -18.12
N THR A 63 -2.99 1.92 -17.39
CA THR A 63 -3.14 1.72 -15.94
C THR A 63 -3.09 3.05 -15.19
N THR A 64 -2.15 3.94 -15.55
CA THR A 64 -1.99 5.25 -14.92
C THR A 64 -3.24 6.12 -15.10
N ALA A 65 -3.88 6.09 -16.27
CA ALA A 65 -5.12 6.80 -16.53
C ALA A 65 -6.27 6.28 -15.66
N ASP A 66 -6.47 4.96 -15.61
CA ASP A 66 -7.51 4.31 -14.79
C ASP A 66 -7.34 4.60 -13.31
N VAL A 67 -6.10 4.49 -12.80
CA VAL A 67 -5.77 4.78 -11.40
C VAL A 67 -5.98 6.26 -11.08
N GLY A 68 -5.60 7.16 -11.97
CA GLY A 68 -5.82 8.60 -11.82
C GLY A 68 -7.30 8.95 -11.71
N ALA A 69 -8.12 8.37 -12.58
CA ALA A 69 -9.57 8.54 -12.57
C ALA A 69 -10.21 7.95 -11.29
N ALA A 70 -9.85 6.72 -10.91
CA ALA A 70 -10.41 6.05 -9.75
C ALA A 70 -10.04 6.73 -8.41
N MET A 71 -8.83 7.28 -8.31
CA MET A 71 -8.36 7.93 -7.07
C MET A 71 -8.61 9.45 -7.04
N GLY A 72 -9.04 10.06 -8.15
CA GLY A 72 -9.20 11.52 -8.25
C GLY A 72 -7.89 12.29 -8.10
N ILE A 73 -6.78 11.77 -8.67
CA ILE A 73 -5.43 12.35 -8.56
C ILE A 73 -4.82 12.68 -9.93
N SER A 74 -3.81 13.55 -9.94
CA SER A 74 -3.12 13.92 -11.18
C SER A 74 -2.37 12.73 -11.81
N PRO A 75 -2.19 12.71 -13.14
CA PRO A 75 -1.50 11.61 -13.85
C PRO A 75 -0.10 11.33 -13.30
N ARG A 76 0.67 12.37 -12.93
CA ARG A 76 1.99 12.21 -12.31
C ARG A 76 1.93 11.46 -10.98
N ARG A 77 0.90 11.71 -10.16
CA ARG A 77 0.71 11.00 -8.89
C ARG A 77 0.25 9.57 -9.13
N ALA A 78 -0.64 9.35 -10.09
CA ALA A 78 -1.08 8.03 -10.49
C ALA A 78 0.09 7.16 -11.00
N ALA A 79 0.96 7.70 -11.87
CA ALA A 79 2.14 6.97 -12.34
C ALA A 79 3.06 6.55 -11.19
N THR A 80 3.20 7.39 -10.16
CA THR A 80 3.96 7.04 -8.96
C THR A 80 3.30 5.89 -8.18
N VAL A 81 1.97 5.86 -8.11
CA VAL A 81 1.21 4.76 -7.49
C VAL A 81 1.42 3.47 -8.28
N VAL A 82 1.29 3.49 -9.61
CA VAL A 82 1.51 2.33 -10.48
C VAL A 82 2.94 1.78 -10.32
N ASN A 83 3.97 2.65 -10.41
CA ASN A 83 5.37 2.25 -10.22
C ASN A 83 5.62 1.64 -8.83
N THR A 84 4.97 2.18 -7.79
CA THR A 84 5.11 1.64 -6.43
C THR A 84 4.45 0.27 -6.32
N ALA A 85 3.25 0.12 -6.88
CA ALA A 85 2.51 -1.15 -6.87
C ALA A 85 3.28 -2.26 -7.59
N GLU A 86 3.82 -1.96 -8.77
CA GLU A 86 4.70 -2.86 -9.52
C GLU A 86 5.96 -3.24 -8.72
N ALA A 87 6.68 -2.26 -8.17
CA ALA A 87 7.88 -2.52 -7.37
C ALA A 87 7.60 -3.37 -6.11
N LEU A 88 6.44 -3.19 -5.48
CA LEU A 88 6.01 -4.00 -4.34
C LEU A 88 5.66 -5.44 -4.76
N ARG A 89 5.05 -5.63 -5.93
CA ARG A 89 4.74 -6.96 -6.48
C ARG A 89 6.01 -7.73 -6.84
N ASP A 90 6.91 -7.08 -7.57
CA ASP A 90 7.99 -7.78 -8.27
C ASP A 90 9.29 -7.84 -7.46
N ARG A 91 9.59 -6.78 -6.69
CA ARG A 91 10.92 -6.62 -6.06
C ARG A 91 10.88 -6.66 -4.54
N LEU A 92 9.80 -6.19 -3.92
CA LEU A 92 9.66 -6.06 -2.47
C LEU A 92 8.38 -6.72 -1.92
N PRO A 93 8.11 -8.01 -2.22
CA PRO A 93 6.87 -8.68 -1.85
C PRO A 93 6.66 -8.76 -0.32
N ARG A 94 7.73 -8.87 0.48
CA ARG A 94 7.60 -8.92 1.95
C ARG A 94 7.25 -7.55 2.53
N ILE A 95 7.79 -6.46 1.97
CA ILE A 95 7.29 -5.11 2.30
C ILE A 95 5.81 -4.96 1.92
N ALA A 96 5.39 -5.51 0.78
CA ALA A 96 3.98 -5.48 0.37
C ALA A 96 3.07 -6.21 1.36
N GLU A 97 3.51 -7.36 1.90
CA GLU A 97 2.82 -8.08 2.97
C GLU A 97 2.68 -7.24 4.24
N ARG A 98 3.76 -6.55 4.66
CA ARG A 98 3.73 -5.65 5.82
C ARG A 98 2.75 -4.50 5.65
N LEU A 99 2.69 -3.92 4.46
CA LEU A 99 1.70 -2.88 4.15
C LEU A 99 0.28 -3.43 4.23
N ARG A 100 0.00 -4.60 3.64
CA ARG A 100 -1.32 -5.25 3.72
C ARG A 100 -1.70 -5.63 5.17
N ALA A 101 -0.74 -6.03 5.99
CA ALA A 101 -0.94 -6.29 7.42
C ALA A 101 -1.18 -5.02 8.25
N GLY A 102 -0.98 -3.84 7.65
CA GLY A 102 -1.14 -2.54 8.29
C GLY A 102 0.04 -2.12 9.17
N ASP A 103 1.14 -2.89 9.13
CA ASP A 103 2.34 -2.70 9.98
C ASP A 103 3.14 -1.45 9.58
N ILE A 104 3.07 -1.05 8.30
CA ILE A 104 3.75 0.15 7.78
C ILE A 104 2.78 1.00 6.98
N SER A 105 3.07 2.31 6.90
CA SER A 105 2.31 3.20 6.04
C SER A 105 2.72 3.09 4.57
N GLU A 106 1.79 3.46 3.70
CA GLU A 106 2.05 3.58 2.26
C GLU A 106 3.24 4.50 1.96
N ARG A 107 3.40 5.57 2.76
CA ARG A 107 4.54 6.48 2.64
C ARG A 107 5.88 5.76 2.88
N VAL A 108 5.95 4.91 3.92
CA VAL A 108 7.17 4.13 4.22
C VAL A 108 7.46 3.14 3.09
N ALA A 109 6.45 2.42 2.62
CA ALA A 109 6.59 1.49 1.49
C ALA A 109 7.10 2.22 0.23
N LYS A 110 6.53 3.38 -0.11
CA LYS A 110 6.99 4.23 -1.23
C LYS A 110 8.45 4.64 -1.10
N VAL A 111 8.89 5.04 0.10
CA VAL A 111 10.29 5.38 0.36
C VAL A 111 11.20 4.18 0.11
N MET A 112 10.81 2.99 0.56
CA MET A 112 11.59 1.76 0.32
C MET A 112 11.71 1.47 -1.18
N CYS A 113 10.60 1.47 -1.91
CA CYS A 113 10.60 1.28 -3.37
C CYS A 113 11.51 2.29 -4.07
N PHE A 114 11.40 3.57 -3.71
CA PHE A 114 12.24 4.62 -4.29
C PHE A 114 13.71 4.45 -3.95
N ARG A 115 14.06 4.10 -2.71
CA ARG A 115 15.47 3.94 -2.31
C ARG A 115 16.13 2.71 -2.94
N THR A 116 15.35 1.71 -3.32
CA THR A 116 15.85 0.49 -3.95
C THR A 116 15.69 0.46 -5.46
N HIS A 117 15.22 1.52 -6.13
CA HIS A 117 14.93 1.47 -7.57
C HIS A 117 16.15 1.22 -8.47
N LEU A 118 17.36 1.57 -8.02
CA LEU A 118 18.61 1.40 -8.78
C LEU A 118 19.40 0.13 -8.44
N VAL A 119 18.97 -0.64 -7.43
CA VAL A 119 19.64 -1.90 -7.11
C VAL A 119 19.10 -3.00 -8.02
N ASN A 120 19.96 -3.97 -8.35
CA ASN A 120 19.56 -5.15 -9.12
C ASN A 120 18.59 -6.04 -8.31
N GLU A 121 17.99 -7.03 -8.99
CA GLU A 121 16.96 -7.89 -8.42
C GLU A 121 17.43 -8.68 -7.19
N SER A 122 18.65 -9.24 -7.23
CA SER A 122 19.19 -10.02 -6.10
C SER A 122 19.45 -9.14 -4.89
N ALA A 123 19.95 -7.92 -5.08
CA ALA A 123 20.11 -6.93 -4.02
C ALA A 123 18.76 -6.44 -3.48
N ALA A 124 17.76 -6.22 -4.34
CA ALA A 124 16.41 -5.85 -3.92
C ALA A 124 15.78 -6.94 -3.04
N ALA A 125 15.87 -8.21 -3.45
CA ALA A 125 15.39 -9.35 -2.68
C ALA A 125 16.12 -9.49 -1.33
N ALA A 126 17.44 -9.24 -1.29
CA ALA A 126 18.20 -9.23 -0.04
C ALA A 126 17.72 -8.11 0.90
N VAL A 127 17.47 -6.91 0.37
CA VAL A 127 16.93 -5.78 1.14
C VAL A 127 15.53 -6.08 1.67
N ASP A 128 14.63 -6.62 0.84
CA ASP A 128 13.27 -7.00 1.23
C ASP A 128 13.30 -8.00 2.40
N ASN A 129 14.14 -9.04 2.28
CA ASN A 129 14.31 -10.06 3.31
C ASN A 129 14.94 -9.53 4.60
N ALA A 130 15.85 -8.56 4.50
CA ALA A 130 16.53 -7.99 5.65
C ALA A 130 15.69 -6.94 6.39
N LEU A 131 14.83 -6.20 5.68
CA LEU A 131 14.02 -5.13 6.26
C LEU A 131 12.69 -5.64 6.82
N ALA A 132 11.99 -6.54 6.12
CA ALA A 132 10.65 -6.95 6.52
C ALA A 132 10.56 -7.49 7.98
N PRO A 133 11.51 -8.28 8.50
CA PRO A 133 11.50 -8.73 9.89
C PRO A 133 11.76 -7.62 10.92
N ARG A 134 12.40 -6.51 10.50
CA ARG A 134 12.77 -5.38 11.38
C ARG A 134 11.68 -4.30 11.45
N LEU A 135 10.67 -4.38 10.58
CA LEU A 135 9.55 -3.46 10.63
C LEU A 135 8.72 -3.71 11.88
N PRO A 136 8.20 -2.63 12.50
CA PRO A 136 7.39 -2.75 13.69
C PRO A 136 6.21 -3.67 13.38
N THR A 137 6.12 -4.78 14.08
CA THR A 137 4.90 -5.56 14.12
C THR A 137 3.95 -4.81 15.04
N ALA A 138 2.71 -4.62 14.61
CA ALA A 138 1.72 -4.05 15.50
C ALA A 138 1.71 -4.80 16.85
N PRO A 139 1.71 -4.09 17.99
CA PRO A 139 1.73 -4.75 19.28
C PRO A 139 0.56 -5.72 19.37
N GLU A 140 0.82 -6.93 19.89
CA GLU A 140 -0.25 -7.79 20.37
C GLU A 140 -1.09 -6.94 21.32
N ARG A 141 -2.36 -6.76 20.98
CA ARG A 141 -3.28 -5.82 21.66
C ARG A 141 -3.08 -5.92 23.17
N CYS A 142 -3.05 -4.79 23.88
CA CYS A 142 -3.35 -4.79 25.30
C CYS A 142 -4.78 -5.32 25.47
N ARG A 143 -4.94 -6.64 25.61
CA ARG A 143 -6.17 -7.31 26.06
C ARG A 143 -6.53 -6.97 27.52
N THR A 144 -5.85 -6.00 28.12
CA THR A 144 -6.01 -5.56 29.50
C THR A 144 -6.40 -4.09 29.52
N ALA A 145 -7.64 -3.81 29.13
CA ALA A 145 -8.36 -2.63 29.59
C ALA A 145 -9.78 -3.08 30.00
N ARG A 146 -9.82 -3.60 31.24
CA ARG A 146 -10.95 -3.81 32.16
C ARG A 146 -12.27 -4.35 31.64
#